data_AF-A0A136KC85-F1
#
_entry.id   AF-A0A136KC85-F1
#
_cell.length_a   1.000
_cell.length_b   1.000
_cell.length_c   1.000
_cell.angle_alpha   90.00
_cell.angle_beta   90.00
_cell.angle_gamma   90.00
#
_symmetry.space_group_name_H-M   'P 1'
#
loop_
_entity.id
_entity.type
_entity.pdbx_description
1 polymer ?
#
loop_
_entity_poly.entity_id
_entity_poly.type
_entity_poly.pdbx_seq_one_letter_code
_entity_poly.pdbx_strand_id
1 'polypeptide(L)'
;MRERRWETAGRLTFRDALAVGERLAALGLKPAQPVKDVICYVEDWAVDSPAEFDRLDQWATEDVTLIHAREGWQGDFFLLAGGYHTVYQQHQSVGTYCSISHPWRTRGPLRFHHPVNMLWLGFRHSHAFIRVRLQTLDVVTPGETREEARRNDWVDERRAIFLDAITTLDLPVETSVEKGGLVLTPADPVTPFFCSWPDAFGPCQFEYNSSDAFEFLVPASRLAATFVPQAASVRAYLTGFSESALEQFAAVQTGARSVYRCSVHCRLSELPEVLRIIEPQGRLYSTLCEFQTQELLPEAEEASTIIGLVGTVGGFQIEARLNRAPLKEEAMAPWLERVIGMSVKYAPLPPFV
;
A
#
# COMPACT_ATOMS: atom_id res chain seq x y z
N MET A 1 5.74 2.91 -3.37
CA MET A 1 6.06 3.71 -2.17
C MET A 1 7.54 4.02 -2.20
N ARG A 2 7.87 5.29 -2.39
CA ARG A 2 9.23 5.80 -2.64
C ARG A 2 9.63 6.81 -1.55
N GLU A 3 9.09 6.66 -0.35
CA GLU A 3 9.13 7.68 0.69
C GLU A 3 9.77 7.14 1.96
N ARG A 4 10.54 8.01 2.62
CA ARG A 4 11.05 7.80 3.98
C ARG A 4 10.03 8.34 4.97
N ARG A 5 9.88 7.66 6.10
CA ARG A 5 8.77 7.92 7.03
C ARG A 5 9.21 7.97 8.48
N TRP A 6 8.72 8.97 9.20
CA TRP A 6 8.87 9.11 10.65
C TRP A 6 7.50 9.34 11.28
N GLU A 7 7.32 8.87 12.51
CA GLU A 7 6.04 9.01 13.22
C GLU A 7 6.25 9.41 14.68
N THR A 8 5.28 10.12 15.25
CA THR A 8 5.23 10.39 16.69
C THR A 8 4.84 9.12 17.45
N ALA A 9 5.50 8.85 18.58
CA ALA A 9 5.25 7.63 19.35
C ALA A 9 3.92 7.64 20.15
N GLY A 10 3.46 8.81 20.57
CA GLY A 10 2.25 8.97 21.40
C GLY A 10 0.96 9.15 20.58
N ARG A 11 -0.18 8.87 21.23
CA ARG A 11 -1.50 9.28 20.75
C ARG A 11 -1.74 10.73 21.16
N LEU A 12 -2.19 11.52 20.20
CA LEU A 12 -2.50 12.93 20.30
C LEU A 12 -4.00 13.12 20.32
N THR A 13 -4.47 14.12 21.07
CA THR A 13 -5.82 14.64 20.84
C THR A 13 -5.85 15.39 19.52
N PHE A 14 -7.05 15.59 18.96
CA PHE A 14 -7.17 16.42 17.77
C PHE A 14 -6.69 17.87 17.99
N ARG A 15 -6.82 18.39 19.21
CA ARG A 15 -6.26 19.70 19.57
C ARG A 15 -4.74 19.74 19.46
N ASP A 16 -4.06 18.69 19.92
CA ASP A 16 -2.60 18.60 19.83
C ASP A 16 -2.15 18.53 18.36
N ALA A 17 -2.91 17.82 17.51
CA ALA A 17 -2.68 17.79 16.07
C ALA A 17 -2.84 19.17 15.41
N LEU A 18 -3.85 19.96 15.81
CA LEU A 18 -4.01 21.34 15.34
C LEU A 18 -2.86 22.26 15.81
N ALA A 19 -2.35 22.06 17.03
CA ALA A 19 -1.21 22.80 17.54
C ALA A 19 0.08 22.55 16.72
N VAL A 20 0.24 21.34 16.16
CA VAL A 20 1.31 21.05 15.19
C VAL A 20 1.09 21.89 13.92
N GLY A 21 -0.14 22.02 13.44
CA GLY A 21 -0.48 22.94 12.35
C GLY A 21 -0.08 24.38 12.66
N GLU A 22 -0.49 24.93 13.80
CA GLU A 22 -0.12 26.29 14.24
C GLU A 22 1.40 26.49 14.28
N ARG A 23 2.14 25.48 14.74
CA ARG A 23 3.60 25.49 14.74
C ARG A 23 4.18 25.53 13.32
N LEU A 24 3.69 24.70 12.40
CA LEU A 24 4.14 24.71 11.01
C LEU A 24 3.88 26.08 10.36
N ALA A 25 2.73 26.71 10.65
CA ALA A 25 2.44 28.07 10.21
C ALA A 25 3.41 29.11 10.80
N ALA A 26 3.79 28.98 12.08
CA ALA A 26 4.80 29.84 12.70
C ALA A 26 6.21 29.69 12.10
N LEU A 27 6.49 28.55 11.46
CA LEU A 27 7.70 28.32 10.66
C LEU A 27 7.59 28.88 9.22
N GLY A 28 6.47 29.52 8.87
CA GLY A 28 6.23 30.09 7.54
C GLY A 28 5.59 29.12 6.53
N LEU A 29 5.26 27.90 6.95
CA LEU A 29 4.59 26.91 6.10
C LEU A 29 3.08 27.14 6.01
N LYS A 30 2.40 26.36 5.15
CA LYS A 30 0.97 26.50 4.84
C LYS A 30 0.17 25.25 5.21
N PRO A 31 -0.01 24.96 6.51
CA PRO A 31 -0.82 23.84 6.95
C PRO A 31 -2.30 24.07 6.62
N ALA A 32 -3.04 22.97 6.45
CA ALA A 32 -4.49 22.95 6.32
C ALA A 32 -5.13 23.57 7.56
N GLN A 33 -6.10 24.46 7.33
CA GLN A 33 -6.87 25.09 8.40
C GLN A 33 -8.10 24.23 8.73
N PRO A 34 -8.64 24.29 9.96
CA PRO A 34 -9.79 23.48 10.38
C PRO A 34 -11.00 23.52 9.44
N VAL A 35 -11.26 24.69 8.84
CA VAL A 35 -12.40 24.92 7.93
C VAL A 35 -12.16 24.50 6.49
N LYS A 36 -10.93 24.09 6.14
CA LYS A 36 -10.57 23.71 4.77
C LYS A 36 -10.92 22.25 4.53
N ASP A 37 -11.37 21.98 3.31
CA ASP A 37 -11.59 20.63 2.83
C ASP A 37 -10.24 19.90 2.69
N VAL A 38 -10.24 18.64 3.11
CA VAL A 38 -9.13 17.71 3.02
C VAL A 38 -9.65 16.37 2.49
N ILE A 39 -8.75 15.60 1.89
CA ILE A 39 -9.02 14.20 1.55
C ILE A 39 -8.54 13.35 2.71
N CYS A 40 -9.47 12.60 3.29
CA CYS A 40 -9.26 11.67 4.39
C CYS A 40 -9.34 10.25 3.84
N TYR A 41 -8.21 9.56 3.73
CA TYR A 41 -8.17 8.18 3.26
C TYR A 41 -8.38 7.21 4.42
N VAL A 42 -9.48 6.46 4.39
CA VAL A 42 -9.86 5.44 5.37
C VAL A 42 -9.36 4.07 4.91
N GLU A 43 -8.78 3.31 5.83
CA GLU A 43 -8.33 1.92 5.61
C GLU A 43 -8.71 1.00 6.78
N ASP A 44 -8.79 -0.29 6.48
CA ASP A 44 -9.03 -1.37 7.45
C ASP A 44 -10.26 -1.13 8.33
N TRP A 45 -11.26 -0.37 7.84
CA TRP A 45 -12.49 -0.11 8.58
C TRP A 45 -13.37 -1.35 8.63
N ALA A 46 -13.41 -2.03 9.77
CA ALA A 46 -14.17 -3.26 9.94
C ALA A 46 -15.67 -2.98 10.06
N VAL A 47 -16.46 -3.79 9.37
CA VAL A 47 -17.92 -3.70 9.37
C VAL A 47 -18.53 -5.10 9.49
N ASP A 48 -19.72 -5.18 10.08
CA ASP A 48 -20.47 -6.43 10.20
C ASP A 48 -21.25 -6.73 8.91
N SER A 49 -21.57 -5.71 8.11
CA SER A 49 -22.24 -5.86 6.83
C SER A 49 -21.82 -4.77 5.81
N PRO A 50 -21.95 -5.03 4.50
CA PRO A 50 -21.66 -4.01 3.47
C PRO A 50 -22.46 -2.72 3.63
N ALA A 51 -23.72 -2.81 4.07
CA ALA A 51 -24.61 -1.67 4.30
C ALA A 51 -24.10 -0.67 5.36
N GLU A 52 -23.15 -1.06 6.22
CA GLU A 52 -22.56 -0.11 7.16
C GLU A 52 -21.77 1.02 6.49
N PHE A 53 -21.40 0.87 5.22
CA PHE A 53 -20.77 1.94 4.46
C PHE A 53 -21.62 3.23 4.48
N ASP A 54 -22.95 3.11 4.51
CA ASP A 54 -23.92 4.21 4.55
C ASP A 54 -23.71 5.16 5.75
N ARG A 55 -22.98 4.72 6.79
CA ARG A 55 -22.57 5.56 7.92
C ARG A 55 -21.68 6.74 7.49
N LEU A 56 -21.06 6.68 6.30
CA LEU A 56 -20.27 7.76 5.71
C LEU A 56 -21.06 8.65 4.74
N ASP A 57 -22.36 8.41 4.50
CA ASP A 57 -23.18 9.10 3.48
C ASP A 57 -23.23 10.63 3.63
N GLN A 58 -22.93 11.15 4.82
CA GLN A 58 -22.86 12.59 5.04
C GLN A 58 -21.66 13.27 4.36
N TRP A 59 -20.70 12.51 3.84
CA TRP A 59 -19.55 13.01 3.08
C TRP A 59 -19.52 12.42 1.66
N ALA A 60 -18.87 13.14 0.75
CA ALA A 60 -18.55 12.57 -0.56
C ALA A 60 -17.40 11.56 -0.42
N THR A 61 -17.56 10.38 -1.02
CA THR A 61 -16.57 9.31 -0.98
C THR A 61 -16.10 8.88 -2.36
N GLU A 62 -14.84 8.46 -2.47
CA GLU A 62 -14.22 7.94 -3.70
C GLU A 62 -13.45 6.64 -3.42
N ASP A 63 -13.11 5.90 -4.49
CA ASP A 63 -12.29 4.67 -4.46
C ASP A 63 -12.79 3.57 -3.48
N VAL A 64 -14.11 3.53 -3.27
CA VAL A 64 -14.76 2.62 -2.32
C VAL A 64 -14.47 1.16 -2.69
N THR A 65 -13.83 0.44 -1.78
CA THR A 65 -13.50 -0.97 -1.95
C THR A 65 -13.87 -1.73 -0.69
N LEU A 66 -14.74 -2.74 -0.83
CA LEU A 66 -14.92 -3.74 0.22
C LEU A 66 -13.80 -4.77 0.12
N ILE A 67 -13.22 -5.13 1.25
CA ILE A 67 -12.17 -6.12 1.36
C ILE A 67 -12.70 -7.28 2.20
N HIS A 68 -12.56 -8.50 1.71
CA HIS A 68 -12.72 -9.70 2.52
C HIS A 68 -11.36 -10.11 3.07
N ALA A 69 -11.10 -9.81 4.34
CA ALA A 69 -9.87 -10.15 5.04
C ALA A 69 -9.98 -11.49 5.77
N ARG A 70 -9.05 -12.41 5.48
CA ARG A 70 -8.94 -13.73 6.11
C ARG A 70 -7.57 -13.85 6.77
N GLU A 71 -7.57 -13.75 8.09
CA GLU A 71 -6.36 -13.97 8.90
C GLU A 71 -6.19 -15.46 9.19
N GLY A 72 -4.96 -15.96 9.12
CA GLY A 72 -4.66 -17.35 9.46
C GLY A 72 -5.24 -18.39 8.49
N TRP A 73 -5.41 -18.04 7.22
CA TRP A 73 -5.98 -18.91 6.20
C TRP A 73 -5.03 -20.05 5.80
N GLN A 74 -5.56 -21.27 5.65
CA GLN A 74 -4.83 -22.50 5.29
C GLN A 74 -5.52 -23.29 4.17
N GLY A 75 -6.41 -22.64 3.41
CA GLY A 75 -7.18 -23.30 2.35
C GLY A 75 -6.40 -23.48 1.05
N ASP A 76 -7.12 -23.89 0.00
CA ASP A 76 -6.61 -23.95 -1.37
C ASP A 76 -6.88 -22.62 -2.09
N PHE A 77 -5.82 -22.00 -2.62
CA PHE A 77 -5.90 -20.67 -3.23
C PHE A 77 -6.63 -20.73 -4.57
N PHE A 78 -6.51 -21.85 -5.29
CA PHE A 78 -7.20 -22.08 -6.55
C PHE A 78 -8.70 -22.07 -6.34
N LEU A 79 -9.18 -22.80 -5.32
CA LEU A 79 -10.62 -22.88 -5.01
C LEU A 79 -11.16 -21.53 -4.55
N LEU A 80 -10.40 -20.82 -3.70
CA LEU A 80 -10.80 -19.49 -3.25
C LEU A 80 -10.90 -18.52 -4.43
N ALA A 81 -9.82 -18.36 -5.20
CA ALA A 81 -9.78 -17.43 -6.33
C ALA A 81 -10.80 -17.79 -7.42
N GLY A 82 -10.99 -19.08 -7.70
CA GLY A 82 -12.01 -19.56 -8.65
C GLY A 82 -13.44 -19.24 -8.21
N GLY A 83 -13.72 -19.31 -6.90
CA GLY A 83 -15.01 -18.90 -6.34
C GLY A 83 -15.27 -17.40 -6.51
N TYR A 84 -14.28 -16.55 -6.19
CA TYR A 84 -14.38 -15.10 -6.44
C TYR A 84 -14.57 -14.81 -7.93
N HIS A 85 -13.79 -15.47 -8.79
CA HIS A 85 -13.91 -15.33 -10.23
C HIS A 85 -15.33 -15.68 -10.73
N THR A 86 -15.93 -16.74 -10.20
CA THR A 86 -17.28 -17.16 -10.59
C THR A 86 -18.33 -16.08 -10.29
N VAL A 87 -18.28 -15.48 -9.10
CA VAL A 87 -19.16 -14.35 -8.75
C VAL A 87 -18.85 -13.13 -9.60
N TYR A 88 -17.56 -12.81 -9.78
CA TYR A 88 -17.11 -11.72 -10.63
C TYR A 88 -17.69 -11.81 -12.05
N GLN A 89 -17.67 -12.98 -12.69
CA GLN A 89 -18.21 -13.16 -14.04
C GLN A 89 -19.70 -12.83 -14.16
N GLN A 90 -20.48 -12.99 -13.08
CA GLN A 90 -21.90 -12.72 -13.05
C GLN A 90 -22.22 -11.22 -12.89
N HIS A 91 -21.30 -10.46 -12.28
CA HIS A 91 -21.51 -9.06 -11.88
C HIS A 91 -20.52 -8.08 -12.49
N GLN A 92 -19.67 -8.52 -13.42
CA GLN A 92 -18.66 -7.65 -14.02
C GLN A 92 -19.31 -6.55 -14.87
N SER A 93 -18.78 -5.35 -14.71
CA SER A 93 -19.06 -4.19 -15.55
C SER A 93 -17.82 -3.31 -15.68
N VAL A 94 -17.89 -2.32 -16.58
CA VAL A 94 -16.91 -1.23 -16.57
C VAL A 94 -16.90 -0.61 -15.16
N GLY A 95 -15.71 -0.41 -14.59
CA GLY A 95 -15.53 0.10 -13.23
C GLY A 95 -15.46 -0.95 -12.13
N THR A 96 -15.83 -2.21 -12.39
CA THR A 96 -15.66 -3.30 -11.41
C THR A 96 -14.23 -3.83 -11.40
N TYR A 97 -13.75 -4.18 -10.21
CA TYR A 97 -12.43 -4.75 -10.00
C TYR A 97 -12.46 -5.76 -8.85
N CYS A 98 -12.05 -6.99 -9.13
CA CYS A 98 -11.86 -8.04 -8.14
C CYS A 98 -10.40 -8.48 -8.13
N SER A 99 -9.74 -8.50 -6.99
CA SER A 99 -8.43 -9.15 -6.88
C SER A 99 -8.25 -9.84 -5.54
N ILE A 100 -7.49 -10.92 -5.52
CA ILE A 100 -7.21 -11.71 -4.33
C ILE A 100 -5.70 -11.69 -4.13
N SER A 101 -5.26 -11.23 -2.96
CA SER A 101 -3.86 -11.19 -2.58
C SER A 101 -3.49 -12.33 -1.65
N HIS A 102 -2.30 -12.90 -1.86
CA HIS A 102 -1.76 -13.98 -1.04
C HIS A 102 -0.26 -13.79 -0.82
N PRO A 103 0.28 -14.05 0.38
CA PRO A 103 1.70 -14.03 0.62
C PRO A 103 2.38 -15.22 -0.05
N TRP A 104 3.59 -15.05 -0.53
CA TRP A 104 4.42 -16.14 -1.04
C TRP A 104 5.83 -16.01 -0.47
N ARG A 105 6.58 -17.11 -0.49
CA ARG A 105 7.90 -17.16 0.13
C ARG A 105 8.97 -17.40 -0.91
N THR A 106 9.93 -16.49 -0.98
CA THR A 106 11.17 -16.70 -1.73
C THR A 106 12.16 -17.49 -0.87
N ARG A 107 13.02 -18.27 -1.52
CA ARG A 107 14.07 -19.06 -0.85
C ARG A 107 15.41 -18.33 -0.88
N GLY A 108 16.34 -18.76 -0.02
CA GLY A 108 17.73 -18.30 0.00
C GLY A 108 18.06 -17.28 1.09
N PRO A 109 19.36 -17.01 1.33
CA PRO A 109 19.78 -15.96 2.24
C PRO A 109 19.50 -14.59 1.60
N LEU A 110 18.68 -13.77 2.27
CA LEU A 110 18.38 -12.41 1.81
C LEU A 110 19.05 -11.38 2.71
N ARG A 111 19.62 -10.36 2.10
CA ARG A 111 20.26 -9.23 2.77
C ARG A 111 19.45 -7.96 2.69
N PHE A 112 18.65 -7.80 1.63
CA PHE A 112 17.98 -6.54 1.32
C PHE A 112 16.46 -6.67 1.22
N HIS A 113 15.95 -7.87 0.93
CA HIS A 113 14.53 -8.16 0.81
C HIS A 113 14.00 -9.00 1.97
N HIS A 114 12.70 -8.86 2.25
CA HIS A 114 12.01 -9.78 3.13
C HIS A 114 11.78 -11.13 2.43
N PRO A 115 11.77 -12.25 3.17
CA PRO A 115 11.50 -13.57 2.60
C PRO A 115 10.03 -13.76 2.23
N VAL A 116 9.13 -12.94 2.80
CA VAL A 116 7.70 -12.96 2.51
C VAL A 116 7.38 -11.79 1.59
N ASN A 117 6.78 -12.11 0.45
CA ASN A 117 6.39 -11.19 -0.61
C ASN A 117 4.90 -11.38 -0.91
N MET A 118 4.33 -10.51 -1.74
CA MET A 118 2.89 -10.56 -2.03
C MET A 118 2.62 -10.83 -3.50
N LEU A 119 1.60 -11.64 -3.74
CA LEU A 119 1.01 -11.95 -5.03
C LEU A 119 -0.41 -11.40 -5.05
N TRP A 120 -0.85 -10.83 -6.18
CA TRP A 120 -2.26 -10.60 -6.47
C TRP A 120 -2.62 -11.33 -7.76
N LEU A 121 -3.75 -12.02 -7.71
CA LEU A 121 -4.49 -12.44 -8.89
C LEU A 121 -5.72 -11.55 -9.01
N GLY A 122 -5.92 -10.89 -10.15
CA GLY A 122 -7.08 -10.03 -10.31
C GLY A 122 -7.75 -10.11 -11.67
N PHE A 123 -8.98 -9.62 -11.67
CA PHE A 123 -9.94 -9.70 -12.74
C PHE A 123 -10.53 -8.32 -12.97
N ARG A 124 -10.48 -7.87 -14.22
CA ARG A 124 -11.11 -6.65 -14.72
C ARG A 124 -11.92 -6.99 -15.96
N HIS A 125 -12.83 -6.10 -16.34
CA HIS A 125 -13.76 -6.35 -17.45
C HIS A 125 -13.08 -6.72 -18.77
N SER A 126 -11.81 -6.31 -18.96
CA SER A 126 -11.06 -6.51 -20.20
C SER A 126 -9.90 -7.50 -20.11
N HIS A 127 -9.44 -7.87 -18.91
CA HIS A 127 -8.28 -8.73 -18.72
C HIS A 127 -8.22 -9.29 -17.29
N ALA A 128 -7.52 -10.41 -17.14
CA ALA A 128 -6.95 -10.81 -15.88
C ALA A 128 -5.51 -10.30 -15.75
N PHE A 129 -5.03 -10.22 -14.51
CA PHE A 129 -3.65 -9.88 -14.23
C PHE A 129 -3.10 -10.70 -13.09
N ILE A 130 -1.78 -10.89 -13.13
CA ILE A 130 -1.00 -11.38 -12.02
C ILE A 130 0.05 -10.34 -11.64
N ARG A 131 0.09 -9.96 -10.37
CA ARG A 131 1.04 -8.96 -9.86
C ARG A 131 1.88 -9.56 -8.74
N VAL A 132 3.19 -9.42 -8.86
CA VAL A 132 4.14 -9.83 -7.83
C VAL A 132 4.80 -8.60 -7.28
N ARG A 133 4.75 -8.44 -5.96
CA ARG A 133 5.37 -7.34 -5.24
C ARG A 133 6.40 -7.86 -4.24
N LEU A 134 7.59 -7.30 -4.34
CA LEU A 134 8.69 -7.58 -3.42
C LEU A 134 8.74 -6.52 -2.32
N GLN A 135 9.07 -6.97 -1.12
CA GLN A 135 9.26 -6.10 0.03
C GLN A 135 10.75 -6.00 0.39
N THR A 136 11.21 -4.80 0.69
CA THR A 136 12.61 -4.53 1.10
C THR A 136 12.70 -4.28 2.61
N LEU A 137 13.86 -4.58 3.19
CA LEU A 137 14.18 -4.33 4.59
C LEU A 137 14.45 -2.85 4.88
N ASP A 138 14.87 -2.09 3.86
CA ASP A 138 15.04 -0.63 3.91
C ASP A 138 14.53 0.02 2.61
N VAL A 139 14.32 1.33 2.65
CA VAL A 139 13.92 2.16 1.50
C VAL A 139 15.00 3.20 1.24
N VAL A 140 15.62 3.09 0.07
CA VAL A 140 16.51 4.08 -0.54
C VAL A 140 15.74 4.76 -1.63
N THR A 141 15.50 6.04 -1.44
CA THR A 141 14.68 6.80 -2.38
C THR A 141 15.47 7.22 -3.62
N PRO A 142 14.80 7.51 -4.75
CA PRO A 142 15.46 8.03 -5.94
C PRO A 142 16.34 9.26 -5.62
N GLY A 143 17.59 9.23 -6.12
CA GLY A 143 18.57 10.30 -5.90
C GLY A 143 19.50 10.09 -4.71
N GLU A 144 19.19 9.16 -3.78
CA GLU A 144 20.12 8.81 -2.70
C GLU A 144 21.24 7.88 -3.18
N THR A 145 22.48 8.15 -2.76
CA THR A 145 23.68 7.38 -3.16
C THR A 145 24.24 6.47 -2.06
N ARG A 146 23.60 6.43 -0.88
CA ARG A 146 24.10 5.71 0.30
C ARG A 146 24.26 4.19 0.10
N GLU A 147 23.49 3.62 -0.82
CA GLU A 147 23.55 2.20 -1.19
C GLU A 147 24.23 1.95 -2.55
N GLU A 148 24.82 2.98 -3.17
CA GLU A 148 25.41 2.86 -4.51
C GLU A 148 26.53 1.82 -4.57
N ALA A 149 27.36 1.76 -3.53
CA ALA A 149 28.44 0.78 -3.41
C ALA A 149 27.95 -0.68 -3.39
N ARG A 150 26.67 -0.90 -3.07
CA ARG A 150 26.01 -2.22 -3.00
C ARG A 150 24.98 -2.43 -4.11
N ARG A 151 24.93 -1.56 -5.13
CA ARG A 151 23.92 -1.60 -6.20
C ARG A 151 23.83 -2.96 -6.89
N ASN A 152 24.98 -3.56 -7.23
CA ASN A 152 24.99 -4.85 -7.91
C ASN A 152 24.37 -5.95 -7.04
N ASP A 153 24.73 -6.01 -5.75
CA ASP A 153 24.15 -6.97 -4.82
C ASP A 153 22.63 -6.80 -4.68
N TRP A 154 22.15 -5.56 -4.62
CA TRP A 154 20.72 -5.24 -4.60
C TRP A 154 19.99 -5.71 -5.86
N VAL A 155 20.57 -5.44 -7.03
CA VAL A 155 19.99 -5.80 -8.33
C VAL A 155 19.99 -7.32 -8.53
N ASP A 156 21.08 -8.00 -8.16
CA ASP A 156 21.20 -9.45 -8.27
C ASP A 156 20.21 -10.18 -7.35
N GLU A 157 20.08 -9.74 -6.09
CA GLU A 157 19.09 -10.30 -5.17
C GLU A 157 17.65 -10.07 -5.68
N ARG A 158 17.33 -8.86 -6.13
CA ARG A 158 16.01 -8.54 -6.72
C ARG A 158 15.71 -9.38 -7.94
N ARG A 159 16.68 -9.52 -8.84
CA ARG A 159 16.58 -10.32 -10.07
C ARG A 159 16.32 -11.78 -9.74
N ALA A 160 17.04 -12.34 -8.77
CA ALA A 160 16.87 -13.72 -8.34
C ALA A 160 15.45 -13.98 -7.81
N ILE A 161 14.91 -13.08 -6.97
CA ILE A 161 13.56 -13.21 -6.41
C ILE A 161 12.50 -13.11 -7.52
N PHE A 162 12.62 -12.15 -8.45
CA PHE A 162 11.67 -12.06 -9.56
C PHE A 162 11.79 -13.25 -10.51
N LEU A 163 12.98 -13.77 -10.76
CA LEU A 163 13.17 -14.95 -11.59
C LEU A 163 12.50 -16.19 -10.97
N ASP A 164 12.58 -16.36 -9.65
CA ASP A 164 11.89 -17.42 -8.92
C ASP A 164 10.36 -17.32 -9.09
N ALA A 165 9.82 -16.11 -8.95
CA ALA A 165 8.39 -15.86 -9.17
C ALA A 165 7.99 -16.11 -10.64
N ILE A 166 8.71 -15.55 -11.61
CA ILE A 166 8.44 -15.71 -13.05
C ILE A 166 8.48 -17.19 -13.43
N THR A 167 9.48 -17.93 -12.96
CA THR A 167 9.61 -19.37 -13.23
C THR A 167 8.46 -20.17 -12.61
N THR A 168 8.10 -19.87 -11.36
CA THR A 168 6.99 -20.56 -10.68
C THR A 168 5.63 -20.29 -11.34
N LEU A 169 5.46 -19.08 -11.85
CA LEU A 169 4.27 -18.63 -12.57
C LEU A 169 4.26 -19.03 -14.04
N ASP A 170 5.36 -19.60 -14.56
CA ASP A 170 5.53 -19.96 -15.98
C ASP A 170 5.26 -18.78 -16.92
N LEU A 171 5.69 -17.57 -16.52
CA LEU A 171 5.47 -16.36 -17.33
C LEU A 171 6.55 -16.21 -18.40
N PRO A 172 6.19 -15.83 -19.64
CA PRO A 172 7.15 -15.59 -20.71
C PRO A 172 7.79 -14.20 -20.52
N VAL A 173 8.62 -14.06 -19.49
CA VAL A 173 9.31 -12.80 -19.13
C VAL A 173 10.80 -13.06 -19.00
N GLU A 174 11.59 -12.32 -19.77
CA GLU A 174 13.04 -12.33 -19.71
C GLU A 174 13.55 -11.28 -18.72
N THR A 175 14.76 -11.50 -18.19
CA THR A 175 15.41 -10.58 -17.24
C THR A 175 16.78 -10.15 -17.75
N SER A 176 17.04 -8.85 -17.72
CA SER A 176 18.34 -8.25 -18.06
C SER A 176 18.74 -7.19 -17.02
N VAL A 177 20.01 -6.77 -17.05
CA VAL A 177 20.49 -5.63 -16.26
C VAL A 177 20.97 -4.56 -17.22
N GLU A 178 20.33 -3.40 -17.18
CA GLU A 178 20.64 -2.27 -18.05
C GLU A 178 20.90 -1.03 -17.19
N LYS A 179 22.03 -0.35 -17.43
CA LYS A 179 22.42 0.87 -16.69
C LYS A 179 22.37 0.71 -15.16
N GLY A 180 22.69 -0.49 -14.66
CA GLY A 180 22.67 -0.79 -13.22
C GLY A 180 21.27 -0.94 -12.61
N GLY A 181 20.24 -1.13 -13.45
CA GLY A 181 18.87 -1.45 -13.05
C GLY A 181 18.40 -2.80 -13.62
N LEU A 182 17.49 -3.46 -12.91
CA LEU A 182 16.82 -4.65 -13.40
C LEU A 182 15.76 -4.25 -14.44
N VAL A 183 15.78 -4.92 -15.59
CA VAL A 183 14.75 -4.82 -16.63
C VAL A 183 14.09 -6.19 -16.76
N LEU A 184 12.75 -6.16 -16.82
CA LEU A 184 11.91 -7.32 -17.08
C LEU A 184 11.17 -7.07 -18.40
N THR A 185 11.26 -8.00 -19.34
CA THR A 185 10.72 -7.84 -20.70
C THR A 185 9.83 -9.03 -21.05
N PRO A 186 8.55 -8.82 -21.40
CA PRO A 186 7.72 -9.92 -21.90
C PRO A 186 8.25 -10.41 -23.25
N ALA A 187 8.19 -11.72 -23.49
CA ALA A 187 8.67 -12.32 -24.75
C ALA A 187 7.88 -11.80 -25.97
N ASP A 188 6.60 -11.47 -25.78
CA ASP A 188 5.80 -10.72 -26.74
C ASP A 188 5.69 -9.24 -26.31
N PRO A 189 6.31 -8.30 -27.05
CA PRO A 189 6.27 -6.87 -26.75
C PRO A 189 4.88 -6.23 -26.76
N VAL A 190 3.88 -6.85 -27.40
CA VAL A 190 2.50 -6.32 -27.36
C VAL A 190 1.75 -6.68 -26.08
N THR A 191 2.29 -7.60 -25.27
CA THR A 191 1.70 -7.99 -23.99
C THR A 191 1.72 -6.79 -23.04
N PRO A 192 0.56 -6.36 -22.49
CA PRO A 192 0.55 -5.33 -21.48
C PRO A 192 1.29 -5.81 -20.22
N PHE A 193 2.45 -5.22 -19.98
CA PHE A 193 3.32 -5.56 -18.86
C PHE A 193 3.76 -4.28 -18.15
N PHE A 194 3.49 -4.19 -16.85
CA PHE A 194 3.79 -3.02 -16.06
C PHE A 194 4.83 -3.33 -15.00
N CYS A 195 5.82 -2.48 -14.92
CA CYS A 195 6.92 -2.58 -13.99
C CYS A 195 7.00 -1.31 -13.15
N SER A 196 7.04 -1.46 -11.84
CA SER A 196 7.18 -0.33 -10.92
C SER A 196 8.25 -0.63 -9.89
N TRP A 197 9.41 -0.02 -10.06
CA TRP A 197 10.46 0.09 -9.06
C TRP A 197 10.78 1.57 -8.78
N PRO A 198 11.33 1.91 -7.60
CA PRO A 198 12.06 3.16 -7.45
C PRO A 198 13.30 3.15 -8.36
N ASP A 199 13.75 4.32 -8.82
CA ASP A 199 15.04 4.46 -9.51
C ASP A 199 16.23 4.06 -8.60
N ALA A 200 15.98 3.96 -7.30
CA ALA A 200 16.86 3.43 -6.27
C ALA A 200 16.36 2.07 -5.71
N PHE A 201 16.34 1.89 -4.38
CA PHE A 201 16.05 0.60 -3.75
C PHE A 201 14.83 0.67 -2.83
N GLY A 202 13.83 -0.17 -3.04
CA GLY A 202 12.61 -0.17 -2.24
C GLY A 202 11.60 -1.17 -2.78
N PRO A 203 10.37 -1.19 -2.24
CA PRO A 203 9.33 -2.08 -2.71
C PRO A 203 9.12 -1.91 -4.21
N CYS A 204 9.14 -3.03 -4.92
CA CYS A 204 9.01 -3.06 -6.37
C CYS A 204 8.03 -4.14 -6.78
N GLN A 205 7.47 -4.02 -7.97
CA GLN A 205 6.50 -4.97 -8.49
C GLN A 205 6.55 -5.07 -10.01
N PHE A 206 6.05 -6.18 -10.53
CA PHE A 206 5.55 -6.26 -11.90
C PHE A 206 4.08 -6.67 -11.90
N GLU A 207 3.39 -6.36 -12.98
CA GLU A 207 2.05 -6.84 -13.31
C GLU A 207 2.06 -7.34 -14.76
N TYR A 208 1.64 -8.58 -14.96
CA TYR A 208 1.51 -9.23 -16.25
C TYR A 208 0.02 -9.48 -16.54
N ASN A 209 -0.45 -9.05 -17.72
CA ASN A 209 -1.86 -9.08 -18.08
C ASN A 209 -2.12 -10.12 -19.17
N SER A 210 -3.32 -10.71 -19.14
CA SER A 210 -3.83 -11.57 -20.20
C SER A 210 -5.31 -11.29 -20.46
N SER A 211 -5.73 -11.42 -21.72
CA SER A 211 -7.15 -11.41 -22.09
C SER A 211 -7.89 -12.66 -21.62
N ASP A 212 -7.19 -13.76 -21.35
CA ASP A 212 -7.81 -14.97 -20.80
C ASP A 212 -7.97 -14.84 -19.28
N ALA A 213 -9.23 -14.81 -18.84
CA ALA A 213 -9.59 -14.66 -17.44
C ALA A 213 -9.16 -15.85 -16.56
N PHE A 214 -8.87 -17.02 -17.14
CA PHE A 214 -8.52 -18.24 -16.42
C PHE A 214 -7.02 -18.52 -16.36
N GLU A 215 -6.22 -17.90 -17.23
CA GLU A 215 -4.81 -18.23 -17.46
C GLU A 215 -4.00 -18.28 -16.16
N PHE A 216 -4.25 -17.34 -15.24
CA PHE A 216 -3.44 -17.19 -14.03
C PHE A 216 -3.95 -17.95 -12.81
N LEU A 217 -5.10 -18.63 -12.86
CA LEU A 217 -5.64 -19.34 -11.69
C LEU A 217 -4.69 -20.43 -11.18
N VAL A 218 -4.21 -21.29 -12.10
CA VAL A 218 -3.26 -22.37 -11.75
C VAL A 218 -1.88 -21.81 -11.40
N PRO A 219 -1.25 -20.94 -12.23
CA PRO A 219 0.02 -20.30 -11.89
C PRO A 219 0.03 -19.60 -10.52
N ALA A 220 -0.96 -18.76 -10.24
CA ALA A 220 -1.04 -18.02 -8.99
C ALA A 220 -1.11 -18.97 -7.78
N SER A 221 -1.82 -20.09 -7.92
CA SER A 221 -1.95 -21.11 -6.87
C SER A 221 -0.62 -21.82 -6.60
N ARG A 222 0.22 -22.05 -7.62
CA ARG A 222 1.56 -22.61 -7.44
C ARG A 222 2.45 -21.68 -6.63
N LEU A 223 2.42 -20.37 -6.93
CA LEU A 223 3.21 -19.40 -6.18
C LEU A 223 2.68 -19.22 -4.75
N ALA A 224 1.36 -19.17 -4.56
CA ALA A 224 0.73 -19.14 -3.22
C ALA A 224 1.13 -20.35 -2.36
N ALA A 225 1.22 -21.55 -2.96
CA ALA A 225 1.60 -22.77 -2.26
C ALA A 225 3.01 -22.74 -1.67
N THR A 226 3.90 -21.84 -2.10
CA THR A 226 5.23 -21.66 -1.51
C THR A 226 5.19 -21.18 -0.06
N PHE A 227 4.04 -20.66 0.41
CA PHE A 227 3.85 -20.19 1.78
C PHE A 227 3.42 -21.30 2.76
N VAL A 228 3.07 -22.49 2.26
CA VAL A 228 2.73 -23.64 3.12
C VAL A 228 3.98 -24.10 3.89
N PRO A 229 3.85 -24.52 5.18
CA PRO A 229 2.62 -24.72 5.95
C PRO A 229 2.17 -23.51 6.80
N GLN A 230 2.67 -22.32 6.53
CA GLN A 230 2.27 -21.14 7.32
C GLN A 230 0.84 -20.71 6.98
N ALA A 231 0.12 -20.25 8.00
CA ALA A 231 -1.19 -19.66 7.82
C ALA A 231 -1.05 -18.26 7.19
N ALA A 232 -1.74 -18.01 6.09
CA ALA A 232 -1.64 -16.79 5.31
C ALA A 232 -2.65 -15.72 5.73
N SER A 233 -2.29 -14.45 5.54
CA SER A 233 -3.23 -13.34 5.49
C SER A 233 -3.67 -13.16 4.03
N VAL A 234 -4.95 -13.45 3.75
CA VAL A 234 -5.52 -13.39 2.39
C VAL A 234 -6.56 -12.29 2.34
N ARG A 235 -6.45 -11.39 1.36
CA ARG A 235 -7.37 -10.27 1.19
C ARG A 235 -7.95 -10.29 -0.21
N ALA A 236 -9.27 -10.26 -0.33
CA ALA A 236 -9.94 -10.07 -1.61
C ALA A 236 -10.53 -8.66 -1.69
N TYR A 237 -10.15 -7.89 -2.71
CA TYR A 237 -10.53 -6.50 -2.94
C TYR A 237 -11.66 -6.46 -3.96
N LEU A 238 -12.78 -5.86 -3.58
CA LEU A 238 -14.04 -5.81 -4.33
C LEU A 238 -14.44 -4.34 -4.51
N THR A 239 -14.18 -3.79 -5.70
CA THR A 239 -14.46 -2.38 -6.04
C THR A 239 -15.55 -2.31 -7.09
N GLY A 240 -16.50 -1.40 -6.90
CA GLY A 240 -17.54 -1.09 -7.89
C GLY A 240 -18.70 -2.09 -7.99
N PHE A 241 -18.83 -3.03 -7.05
CA PHE A 241 -19.94 -3.99 -7.04
C PHE A 241 -21.15 -3.47 -6.26
N SER A 242 -22.35 -3.87 -6.67
CA SER A 242 -23.57 -3.61 -5.90
C SER A 242 -23.58 -4.41 -4.60
N GLU A 243 -24.38 -3.97 -3.63
CA GLU A 243 -24.56 -4.68 -2.35
C GLU A 243 -24.96 -6.14 -2.54
N SER A 244 -25.90 -6.43 -3.44
CA SER A 244 -26.33 -7.79 -3.77
C SER A 244 -25.20 -8.67 -4.32
N ALA A 245 -24.23 -8.08 -5.04
CA ALA A 245 -23.06 -8.80 -5.53
C ALA A 245 -22.05 -9.02 -4.40
N LEU A 246 -21.86 -8.05 -3.50
CA LEU A 246 -21.01 -8.19 -2.31
C LEU A 246 -21.50 -9.31 -1.39
N GLU A 247 -22.81 -9.47 -1.22
CA GLU A 247 -23.41 -10.60 -0.49
C GLU A 247 -23.05 -11.95 -1.11
N GLN A 248 -23.06 -12.06 -2.45
CA GLN A 248 -22.65 -13.29 -3.14
C GLN A 248 -21.16 -13.57 -2.99
N PHE A 249 -20.32 -12.54 -3.02
CA PHE A 249 -18.90 -12.70 -2.72
C PHE A 249 -18.66 -13.19 -1.29
N ALA A 250 -19.47 -12.77 -0.32
CA ALA A 250 -19.37 -13.23 1.06
C ALA A 250 -19.68 -14.74 1.19
N ALA A 251 -20.53 -15.28 0.31
CA ALA A 251 -20.87 -16.69 0.26
C ALA A 251 -19.79 -17.59 -0.36
N VAL A 252 -18.80 -17.03 -1.09
CA VAL A 252 -17.71 -17.82 -1.71
C VAL A 252 -16.96 -18.66 -0.68
N GLN A 253 -16.64 -18.07 0.46
CA GLN A 253 -16.02 -18.74 1.59
C GLN A 253 -16.31 -17.97 2.87
N THR A 254 -16.99 -18.63 3.81
CA THR A 254 -17.39 -18.05 5.10
C THR A 254 -16.18 -17.71 5.98
N GLY A 255 -16.37 -16.79 6.93
CA GLY A 255 -15.37 -16.47 7.96
C GLY A 255 -14.38 -15.37 7.59
N ALA A 256 -14.56 -14.69 6.45
CA ALA A 256 -13.86 -13.44 6.20
C ALA A 256 -14.48 -12.30 7.00
N ARG A 257 -13.62 -11.39 7.48
CA ARG A 257 -14.04 -10.10 8.00
C ARG A 257 -14.19 -9.12 6.84
N SER A 258 -15.29 -8.38 6.83
CA SER A 258 -15.51 -7.28 5.89
C SER A 258 -14.81 -6.03 6.38
N VAL A 259 -14.00 -5.43 5.50
CA VAL A 259 -13.28 -4.19 5.77
C VAL A 259 -13.41 -3.22 4.61
N TYR A 260 -13.74 -1.96 4.86
CA TYR A 260 -13.75 -0.92 3.86
C TYR A 260 -12.43 -0.15 3.81
N ARG A 261 -12.11 0.30 2.59
CA ARG A 261 -11.24 1.45 2.34
C ARG A 261 -11.93 2.40 1.38
N CYS A 262 -11.68 3.70 1.55
CA CYS A 262 -12.21 4.75 0.68
C CYS A 262 -11.47 6.07 0.94
N SER A 263 -11.64 7.03 0.04
CA SER A 263 -11.32 8.43 0.30
C SER A 263 -12.60 9.16 0.72
N VAL A 264 -12.54 9.95 1.79
CA VAL A 264 -13.63 10.77 2.32
C VAL A 264 -13.26 12.24 2.17
N HIS A 265 -14.10 13.02 1.48
CA HIS A 265 -13.92 14.46 1.34
C HIS A 265 -14.65 15.17 2.49
N CYS A 266 -13.88 15.75 3.40
CA CYS A 266 -14.42 16.36 4.62
C CYS A 266 -13.59 17.59 5.01
N ARG A 267 -14.10 18.42 5.92
CA ARG A 267 -13.30 19.49 6.52
C ARG A 267 -12.29 18.90 7.49
N LEU A 268 -11.13 19.53 7.64
CA LEU A 268 -10.12 19.07 8.62
C LEU A 268 -10.71 18.92 10.03
N SER A 269 -11.60 19.83 10.44
CA SER A 269 -12.29 19.76 11.75
C SER A 269 -13.24 18.58 11.92
N GLU A 270 -13.63 17.89 10.83
CA GLU A 270 -14.54 16.75 10.83
C GLU A 270 -13.80 15.41 10.97
N LEU A 271 -12.47 15.38 10.88
CA LEU A 271 -11.69 14.15 11.07
C LEU A 271 -12.00 13.39 12.36
N PRO A 272 -12.23 14.03 13.53
CA PRO A 272 -12.65 13.31 14.74
C PRO A 272 -13.99 12.59 14.58
N GLU A 273 -14.90 13.13 13.76
CA GLU A 273 -16.19 12.50 13.51
C GLU A 273 -16.06 11.29 12.58
N VAL A 274 -15.28 11.42 11.50
CA VAL A 274 -14.92 10.29 10.64
C VAL A 274 -14.24 9.20 11.46
N LEU A 275 -13.30 9.57 12.34
CA LEU A 275 -12.60 8.62 13.22
C LEU A 275 -13.57 7.84 14.13
N ARG A 276 -14.55 8.51 14.73
CA ARG A 276 -15.58 7.85 15.57
C ARG A 276 -16.43 6.86 14.80
N ILE A 277 -16.68 7.10 13.51
CA ILE A 277 -17.47 6.16 12.69
C ILE A 277 -16.67 4.89 12.40
N ILE A 278 -15.38 5.02 12.11
CA ILE A 278 -14.54 3.88 11.75
C ILE A 278 -13.96 3.14 12.98
N GLU A 279 -14.25 3.60 14.20
CA GLU A 279 -13.93 2.87 15.44
C GLU A 279 -14.82 1.62 15.61
N PRO A 280 -14.33 0.58 16.31
CA PRO A 280 -13.03 0.48 17.00
C PRO A 280 -11.87 0.06 16.08
N GLN A 281 -12.17 -0.37 14.86
CA GLN A 281 -11.19 -0.90 13.93
C GLN A 281 -11.28 -0.18 12.60
N GLY A 282 -10.34 0.72 12.39
CA GLY A 282 -10.20 1.54 11.20
C GLY A 282 -9.02 2.49 11.40
N ARG A 283 -8.47 2.96 10.30
CA ARG A 283 -7.44 4.01 10.29
C ARG A 283 -7.84 5.05 9.27
N LEU A 284 -7.49 6.30 9.56
CA LEU A 284 -7.60 7.35 8.59
C LEU A 284 -6.28 8.09 8.42
N TYR A 285 -6.06 8.61 7.22
CA TYR A 285 -4.88 9.36 6.83
C TYR A 285 -5.33 10.67 6.19
N SER A 286 -4.76 11.79 6.61
CA SER A 286 -5.01 13.09 5.98
C SER A 286 -3.71 13.88 5.91
N THR A 287 -3.52 14.67 4.86
CA THR A 287 -2.42 15.63 4.80
C THR A 287 -2.74 16.83 5.69
N LEU A 288 -1.80 17.21 6.56
CA LEU A 288 -1.85 18.46 7.31
C LEU A 288 -1.07 19.57 6.60
N CYS A 289 0.11 19.27 6.05
CA CYS A 289 0.94 20.26 5.37
C CYS A 289 1.84 19.57 4.35
N GLU A 290 2.08 20.24 3.22
CA GLU A 290 3.07 19.83 2.23
C GLU A 290 3.99 21.01 1.96
N PHE A 291 5.29 20.76 1.82
CA PHE A 291 6.29 21.81 1.57
C PHE A 291 7.57 21.24 0.96
N GLN A 292 8.38 22.10 0.36
CA GLN A 292 9.74 21.74 -0.05
C GLN A 292 10.71 22.02 1.10
N THR A 293 11.63 21.09 1.39
CA THR A 293 12.53 21.22 2.54
C THR A 293 13.38 22.48 2.52
N GLN A 294 13.67 23.04 1.33
CA GLN A 294 14.41 24.30 1.20
C GLN A 294 13.73 25.50 1.85
N GLU A 295 12.41 25.45 2.06
CA GLU A 295 11.69 26.48 2.84
C GLU A 295 12.20 26.57 4.29
N LEU A 296 12.69 25.46 4.85
CA LEU A 296 13.23 25.37 6.21
C LEU A 296 14.73 25.05 6.28
N LEU A 297 15.30 24.53 5.19
CA LEU A 297 16.70 24.13 5.05
C LEU A 297 17.26 24.65 3.72
N PRO A 298 17.50 25.96 3.57
CA PRO A 298 17.87 26.57 2.28
C PRO A 298 19.13 25.98 1.64
N GLU A 299 20.08 25.54 2.47
CA GLU A 299 21.39 25.01 2.04
C GLU A 299 21.42 23.47 1.89
N ALA A 300 20.31 22.79 2.16
CA ALA A 300 20.24 21.33 2.08
C ALA A 300 19.75 20.86 0.70
N GLU A 301 19.87 19.56 0.44
CA GLU A 301 19.22 18.97 -0.71
C GLU A 301 17.69 19.14 -0.61
N GLU A 302 17.06 19.51 -1.73
CA GLU A 302 15.62 19.71 -1.77
C GLU A 302 14.89 18.38 -1.67
N ALA A 303 13.90 18.25 -0.81
CA ALA A 303 12.98 17.12 -0.78
C ALA A 303 11.55 17.63 -0.66
N SER A 304 10.60 16.90 -1.23
CA SER A 304 9.18 17.14 -0.97
C SER A 304 8.80 16.43 0.32
N THR A 305 8.17 17.18 1.23
CA THR A 305 7.79 16.71 2.56
C THR A 305 6.29 16.83 2.75
N ILE A 306 5.69 15.77 3.29
CA ILE A 306 4.30 15.74 3.74
C ILE A 306 4.30 15.54 5.25
N ILE A 307 3.64 16.43 5.99
CA ILE A 307 3.22 16.20 7.37
C ILE A 307 1.77 15.75 7.34
N GLY A 308 1.53 14.51 7.76
CA GLY A 308 0.22 13.87 7.77
C GLY A 308 -0.32 13.62 9.18
N LEU A 309 -1.63 13.46 9.26
CA LEU A 309 -2.37 13.00 10.41
C LEU A 309 -2.75 11.53 10.19
N VAL A 310 -2.48 10.70 11.18
CA VAL A 310 -2.93 9.30 11.21
C VAL A 310 -3.91 9.13 12.37
N GLY A 311 -5.19 8.96 12.08
CA GLY A 311 -6.23 8.70 13.07
C GLY A 311 -6.40 7.20 13.28
N THR A 312 -6.44 6.76 14.53
CA THR A 312 -6.73 5.38 14.93
C THR A 312 -7.54 5.39 16.23
N VAL A 313 -7.97 4.23 16.72
CA VAL A 313 -8.58 4.14 18.05
C VAL A 313 -7.74 4.86 19.11
N GLY A 314 -8.39 5.73 19.89
CA GLY A 314 -7.74 6.50 20.96
C GLY A 314 -7.03 7.78 20.51
N GLY A 315 -7.09 8.17 19.24
CA GLY A 315 -6.69 9.50 18.79
C GLY A 315 -5.77 9.52 17.56
N PHE A 316 -4.95 10.55 17.46
CA PHE A 316 -4.16 10.86 16.27
C PHE A 316 -2.66 10.63 16.50
N GLN A 317 -1.91 10.51 15.41
CA GLN A 317 -0.45 10.59 15.36
C GLN A 317 -0.05 11.55 14.24
N ILE A 318 1.14 12.13 14.34
CA ILE A 318 1.76 12.85 13.23
C ILE A 318 2.72 11.91 12.51
N GLU A 319 2.65 11.94 11.18
CA GLU A 319 3.59 11.26 10.30
C GLU A 319 4.31 12.31 9.44
N ALA A 320 5.62 12.15 9.23
CA ALA A 320 6.38 12.89 8.25
C ALA A 320 6.84 11.94 7.16
N ARG A 321 6.49 12.24 5.90
CA ARG A 321 6.90 11.48 4.71
C ARG A 321 7.73 12.37 3.81
N LEU A 322 8.87 11.85 3.36
CA LEU A 322 9.78 12.56 2.46
C LEU A 322 10.12 11.70 1.26
N ASN A 323 10.13 12.30 0.07
CA ASN A 323 10.53 11.60 -1.15
C ASN A 323 12.05 11.31 -1.21
N ARG A 324 12.87 11.97 -0.39
CA ARG A 324 14.29 11.68 -0.11
C ARG A 324 14.76 12.35 1.17
N ALA A 325 15.91 11.95 1.70
CA ALA A 325 16.50 12.61 2.87
C ALA A 325 17.28 13.88 2.49
N PRO A 326 16.89 15.08 2.95
CA PRO A 326 17.64 16.31 2.73
C PRO A 326 18.91 16.41 3.59
N LEU A 327 19.02 15.58 4.63
CA LEU A 327 20.10 15.59 5.63
C LEU A 327 20.65 14.18 5.84
N LYS A 328 21.80 14.08 6.50
CA LYS A 328 22.34 12.80 6.98
C LYS A 328 21.43 12.15 8.01
N GLU A 329 21.51 10.82 8.12
CA GLU A 329 20.63 10.00 8.95
C GLU A 329 20.52 10.50 10.40
N GLU A 330 21.66 10.76 11.03
CA GLU A 330 21.77 11.24 12.40
C GLU A 330 21.12 12.62 12.64
N ALA A 331 20.92 13.40 11.58
CA ALA A 331 20.32 14.73 11.64
C ALA A 331 18.82 14.73 11.27
N MET A 332 18.30 13.66 10.66
CA MET A 332 16.91 13.61 10.19
C MET A 332 15.91 13.71 11.33
N ALA A 333 15.97 12.82 12.32
CA ALA A 333 15.03 12.84 13.44
C ALA A 333 15.11 14.16 14.23
N PRO A 334 16.29 14.65 14.68
CA PRO A 334 16.37 15.92 15.39
C PRO A 334 15.82 17.13 14.62
N TRP A 335 15.94 17.14 13.30
CA TRP A 335 15.33 18.20 12.48
C TRP A 335 13.81 18.08 12.45
N LEU A 336 13.27 16.90 12.17
CA LEU A 336 11.82 16.66 12.17
C LEU A 336 11.19 16.95 13.54
N GLU A 337 11.87 16.64 14.63
CA GLU A 337 11.43 16.98 15.99
C GLU A 337 11.33 18.50 16.19
N ARG A 338 12.23 19.30 15.61
CA ARG A 338 12.13 20.76 15.64
C ARG A 338 10.97 21.26 14.80
N VAL A 339 10.73 20.67 13.63
CA VAL A 339 9.63 21.04 12.73
C VAL A 339 8.27 20.73 13.39
N ILE A 340 8.09 19.50 13.88
CA ILE A 340 6.83 19.00 14.44
C ILE A 340 6.61 19.46 15.88
N GLY A 341 7.70 19.69 16.64
CA GLY A 341 7.65 20.06 18.06
C GLY A 341 7.46 18.87 19.00
N MET A 342 7.65 17.64 18.51
CA MET A 342 7.47 16.38 19.26
C MET A 342 8.53 15.38 18.84
N SER A 343 8.82 14.41 19.71
CA SER A 343 9.76 13.34 19.36
C SER A 343 9.20 12.44 18.25
N VAL A 344 10.06 12.10 17.29
CA VAL A 344 9.74 11.20 16.19
C VAL A 344 10.74 10.07 16.08
N LYS A 345 10.26 8.90 15.64
CA LYS A 345 11.11 7.75 15.34
C LYS A 345 11.01 7.41 13.86
N TYR A 346 12.10 6.92 13.29
CA TYR A 346 12.06 6.36 11.94
C TYR A 346 11.14 5.13 11.97
N ALA A 347 10.18 5.12 11.06
CA ALA A 347 9.15 4.10 10.97
C ALA A 347 8.92 3.79 9.49
N PRO A 348 9.81 3.03 8.84
CA PRO A 348 9.59 2.62 7.46
C PRO A 348 8.27 1.84 7.38
N LEU A 349 7.62 1.92 6.23
CA LEU A 349 6.33 1.26 6.04
C LEU A 349 6.44 -0.23 6.36
N PRO A 350 5.48 -0.78 7.12
CA PRO A 350 5.50 -2.21 7.39
C PRO A 350 5.38 -3.00 6.08
N PRO A 351 5.87 -4.26 6.06
CA PRO A 351 5.56 -5.18 4.97
C PRO A 351 4.05 -5.21 4.71
N PHE A 352 3.66 -5.33 3.44
CA PHE A 352 2.26 -5.57 3.06
C PHE A 352 1.89 -6.98 3.55
N VAL A 353 1.28 -7.10 4.73
CA VAL A 353 0.81 -8.37 5.31
C VAL A 353 -0.69 -8.28 5.57
#